data_AF-A0A076MSS0-F1
#
_entry.id   AF-A0A076MSS0-F1
#
_cell.length_a   1.000
_cell.length_b   1.000
_cell.length_c   1.000
_cell.angle_alpha   90.00
_cell.angle_beta   90.00
_cell.angle_gamma   90.00
#
_symmetry.space_group_name_H-M   'P 1'
#
loop_
_entity.id
_entity.type
_entity.pdbx_description
1 polymer ?
#
loop_
_entity_poly.entity_id
_entity_poly.type
_entity_poly.pdbx_seq_one_letter_code
_entity_poly.pdbx_strand_id
1 'polypeptide(L)'
;MVRTSASFLVPVLASWAVPKGPTLDPGVRQLAVHVEDHPLEYADFEGVIPEGQYGGGDVIVWDRGTWEPADGADPARAIDDGELHFDLRGEKLAGRFALVRTARRGKEQWLLIHKHDEDARPGWDPEELPRSVKSGRTNDEVAAAPEAMWRSGVPAAEAEVPLVPQWTPPSDDELAALDDLGRSGTWTIAGRRLKLTNLDKVRFPGAGGEPPVTKRELIRYSAQIATHMLPHLAGRPVNAHRYPDGVDRPGFWHKEVPSHAPEWLNRWHNTEADPGETQCYAVLDSVPALVWMASFGGVELHPWTSRLPDVHQPTWALIDIDPGTTTGFDDIVELARLYRTALEHLDLRGMPKVTGQRGIQIWVPVAPGHTFTDTRKWVETLSRVVGRVLPDLVS
;
A
#
# COMPACT_ATOMS: atom_id res chain seq x y z
N MET A 1 9.31 11.76 13.55
CA MET A 1 9.40 10.62 14.49
C MET A 1 8.02 10.32 15.06
N VAL A 2 7.55 9.08 15.13
CA VAL A 2 6.19 8.79 15.62
C VAL A 2 6.15 8.73 17.16
N ARG A 3 5.27 9.52 17.81
CA ARG A 3 4.94 9.45 19.25
C ARG A 3 3.43 9.48 19.47
N THR A 4 2.94 9.03 20.62
CA THR A 4 1.52 9.08 20.97
C THR A 4 1.19 10.39 21.67
N SER A 5 0.16 11.12 21.21
CA SER A 5 -0.24 12.38 21.86
C SER A 5 -0.86 12.13 23.23
N ALA A 6 -0.54 12.97 24.22
CA ALA A 6 -1.12 12.88 25.57
C ALA A 6 -2.61 13.26 25.62
N SER A 7 -3.14 13.89 24.56
CA SER A 7 -4.54 14.38 24.51
C SER A 7 -5.46 13.51 23.66
N PHE A 8 -4.92 12.65 22.79
CA PHE A 8 -5.67 11.75 21.91
C PHE A 8 -4.82 10.51 21.63
N LEU A 9 -5.39 9.30 21.66
CA LEU A 9 -4.73 8.01 21.39
C LEU A 9 -4.24 7.84 19.93
N VAL A 10 -4.03 8.94 19.20
CA VAL A 10 -3.65 8.97 17.79
C VAL A 10 -2.13 9.18 17.69
N PRO A 11 -1.41 8.36 16.89
CA PRO A 11 0.01 8.58 16.65
C PRO A 11 0.25 9.89 15.88
N VAL A 12 1.31 10.60 16.24
CA VAL A 12 1.72 11.90 15.66
C VAL A 12 3.22 11.92 15.38
N LEU A 13 3.68 12.85 14.55
CA LEU A 13 5.07 13.12 14.23
C LEU A 13 5.63 14.22 15.14
N ALA A 14 6.63 13.89 15.95
CA ALA A 14 7.53 14.89 16.51
C ALA A 14 8.31 15.56 15.38
N SER A 15 8.26 16.89 15.35
CA SER A 15 8.62 17.70 14.19
C SER A 15 9.52 18.88 14.54
N TRP A 16 10.48 19.16 13.65
CA TRP A 16 11.38 20.30 13.73
C TRP A 16 11.45 21.01 12.38
N ALA A 17 11.37 22.35 12.40
CA ALA A 17 11.70 23.17 11.24
C ALA A 17 13.22 23.38 11.17
N VAL A 18 13.83 23.11 10.01
CA VAL A 18 15.27 23.29 9.78
C VAL A 18 15.48 24.32 8.66
N PRO A 19 15.61 25.63 8.98
CA PRO A 19 15.51 26.70 7.97
C PRO A 19 16.59 26.69 6.88
N LYS A 20 17.74 26.08 7.15
CA LYS A 20 18.84 25.92 6.19
C LYS A 20 18.94 24.50 5.64
N GLY A 21 17.90 23.70 5.82
CA GLY A 21 17.87 22.29 5.51
C GLY A 21 18.77 21.42 6.40
N PRO A 22 18.58 20.09 6.34
CA PRO A 22 19.46 19.13 7.00
C PRO A 22 20.86 19.14 6.37
N THR A 23 21.86 18.67 7.12
CA THR A 23 23.25 18.62 6.64
C THR A 23 23.85 17.23 6.80
N LEU A 24 24.69 16.82 5.84
CA LEU A 24 25.60 15.68 5.99
C LEU A 24 27.03 16.13 6.36
N ASP A 25 27.28 17.44 6.50
CA ASP A 25 28.57 17.97 6.93
C ASP A 25 28.65 17.92 8.47
N PRO A 26 29.53 17.06 9.03
CA PRO A 26 29.65 16.93 10.49
C PRO A 26 30.26 18.16 11.17
N GLY A 27 30.88 19.06 10.41
CA GLY A 27 31.38 20.36 10.89
C GLY A 27 30.28 21.41 11.07
N VAL A 28 29.08 21.17 10.54
CA VAL A 28 27.97 22.12 10.55
C VAL A 28 26.93 21.72 11.60
N ARG A 29 26.45 22.70 12.36
CA ARG A 29 25.36 22.53 13.32
C ARG A 29 24.15 23.31 12.81
N GLN A 30 23.14 22.60 12.34
CA GLN A 30 21.93 23.22 11.79
C GLN A 30 20.94 23.55 12.91
N LEU A 31 20.35 24.75 12.84
CA LEU A 31 19.27 25.12 13.74
C LEU A 31 18.05 24.26 13.42
N ALA A 32 17.53 23.57 14.43
CA ALA A 32 16.27 22.86 14.39
C ALA A 32 15.32 23.55 15.39
N VAL A 33 14.18 24.03 14.92
CA VAL A 33 13.16 24.66 15.78
C VAL A 33 12.11 23.62 16.05
N HIS A 34 11.97 23.18 17.30
CA HIS A 34 10.92 22.24 17.69
C HIS A 34 9.57 22.92 17.54
N VAL A 35 8.67 22.27 16.83
CA VAL A 35 7.36 22.81 16.44
C VAL A 35 6.27 21.85 16.91
N GLU A 36 5.01 22.23 16.72
CA GLU A 36 3.88 21.37 17.09
C GLU A 36 3.99 20.00 16.39
N ASP A 37 3.50 18.96 17.07
CA ASP A 37 3.45 17.65 16.46
C ASP A 37 2.51 17.65 15.26
N HIS A 38 2.93 16.98 14.20
CA HIS A 38 2.13 16.89 12.99
C HIS A 38 1.38 15.55 12.98
N PRO A 39 0.19 15.46 12.36
CA PRO A 39 -0.42 14.16 12.09
C PRO A 39 0.49 13.31 11.19
N LEU A 40 0.39 11.98 11.27
CA LEU A 40 1.24 11.07 10.48
C LEU A 40 1.17 11.33 8.98
N GLU A 41 0.01 11.75 8.48
CA GLU A 41 -0.23 12.10 7.07
C GLU A 41 0.66 13.23 6.55
N TYR A 42 1.16 14.10 7.44
CA TYR A 42 2.04 15.18 7.04
C TYR A 42 3.36 14.66 6.46
N ALA A 43 3.79 13.43 6.82
CA ALA A 43 4.97 12.80 6.22
C ALA A 43 4.83 12.51 4.72
N ASP A 44 3.60 12.41 4.21
CA ASP A 44 3.29 12.12 2.81
C ASP A 44 2.63 13.31 2.08
N PHE A 45 2.49 14.47 2.73
CA PHE A 45 1.83 15.64 2.15
C PHE A 45 2.72 16.39 1.15
N GLU A 46 2.16 16.66 -0.04
CA GLU A 46 2.72 17.58 -1.03
C GLU A 46 1.61 18.50 -1.55
N GLY A 47 1.88 19.80 -1.62
CA GLY A 47 0.88 20.77 -2.03
C GLY A 47 1.18 22.16 -1.52
N VAL A 48 0.13 22.99 -1.41
CA VAL A 48 0.25 24.36 -0.93
C VAL A 48 -0.49 24.53 0.39
N ILE A 49 0.20 25.10 1.36
CA ILE A 49 -0.35 25.53 2.64
C ILE A 49 -0.70 27.03 2.54
N PRO A 50 -1.96 27.44 2.78
CA PRO A 50 -2.36 28.83 2.67
C PRO A 50 -1.54 29.79 3.54
N GLU A 51 -1.37 31.02 3.07
CA GLU A 51 -0.67 32.07 3.82
C GLU A 51 -1.38 32.35 5.16
N GLY A 52 -0.59 32.56 6.21
CA GLY A 52 -1.10 32.72 7.58
C GLY A 52 -1.35 31.41 8.33
N GLN A 53 -1.26 30.26 7.65
CA GLN A 53 -1.20 28.95 8.31
C GLN A 53 0.23 28.55 8.66
N TYR A 54 0.37 27.74 9.70
CA TYR A 54 1.67 27.20 10.09
C TYR A 54 2.23 26.33 8.95
N GLY A 55 3.45 26.64 8.48
CA GLY A 55 4.04 26.02 7.29
C GLY A 55 3.57 26.63 5.95
N GLY A 56 2.92 27.80 5.97
CA GLY A 56 2.43 28.49 4.78
C GLY A 56 3.48 28.62 3.67
N GLY A 57 3.10 28.21 2.46
CA GLY A 57 3.99 28.05 1.32
C GLY A 57 3.76 26.72 0.61
N ASP A 58 4.56 26.47 -0.41
CA ASP A 58 4.62 25.21 -1.13
C ASP A 58 5.47 24.17 -0.37
N VAL A 59 4.98 22.93 -0.36
CA VAL A 59 5.54 21.83 0.41
C VAL A 59 5.73 20.62 -0.49
N ILE A 60 6.91 20.02 -0.39
CA ILE A 60 7.28 18.77 -1.04
C ILE A 60 7.77 17.75 -0.01
N VAL A 61 7.69 16.47 -0.35
CA VAL A 61 8.40 15.40 0.37
C VAL A 61 9.84 15.39 -0.15
N TRP A 62 10.68 16.22 0.46
CA TRP A 62 12.07 16.41 0.02
C TRP A 62 12.92 15.15 0.23
N ASP A 63 12.70 14.41 1.31
CA ASP A 63 13.36 13.13 1.58
C ASP A 63 12.41 12.23 2.37
N ARG A 64 12.58 10.91 2.26
CA ARG A 64 11.76 9.90 2.92
C ARG A 64 12.63 8.71 3.29
N GLY A 65 12.38 8.10 4.44
CA GLY A 65 13.11 6.91 4.86
C GLY A 65 12.70 6.35 6.20
N THR A 66 13.56 5.47 6.72
CA THR A 66 13.46 4.90 8.05
C THR A 66 14.52 5.48 8.97
N TRP A 67 14.27 5.43 10.27
CA TRP A 67 15.24 5.82 11.28
C TRP A 67 15.12 4.88 12.47
N GLU A 68 16.22 4.70 13.20
CA GLU A 68 16.26 3.93 14.45
C GLU A 68 16.97 4.74 15.53
N PRO A 69 16.48 4.73 16.79
CA PRO A 69 17.20 5.37 17.88
C PRO A 69 18.55 4.68 18.09
N ALA A 70 19.61 5.46 18.17
CA ALA A 70 20.93 4.91 18.43
C ALA A 70 20.97 4.30 19.84
N ASP A 71 21.79 3.25 19.98
CA ASP A 71 22.11 2.61 21.26
C ASP A 71 20.89 2.08 22.04
N GLY A 72 19.77 1.81 21.34
CA GLY A 72 18.55 1.24 21.92
C GLY A 72 17.78 2.22 22.83
N ALA A 73 18.01 3.53 22.68
CA ALA A 73 17.34 4.54 23.50
C ALA A 73 15.83 4.58 23.25
N ASP A 74 15.06 4.86 24.32
CA ASP A 74 13.65 5.24 24.18
C ASP A 74 13.57 6.65 23.58
N PRO A 75 13.05 6.79 22.34
CA PRO A 75 13.10 8.06 21.63
C PRO A 75 12.26 9.16 22.29
N ALA A 76 11.16 8.81 22.97
CA ALA A 76 10.32 9.79 23.64
C ALA A 76 11.07 10.41 24.84
N ARG A 77 11.69 9.55 25.65
CA ARG A 77 12.54 9.99 26.77
C ARG A 77 13.76 10.78 26.30
N ALA A 78 14.42 10.35 25.23
CA ALA A 78 15.56 11.05 24.66
C ALA A 78 15.21 12.48 24.22
N ILE A 79 14.03 12.67 23.62
CA ILE A 79 13.52 14.02 23.29
C ILE A 79 13.24 14.83 24.56
N ASP A 80 12.60 14.23 25.56
CA ASP A 80 12.30 14.90 26.83
C ASP A 80 13.58 15.31 27.58
N ASP A 81 14.61 14.46 27.57
CA ASP A 81 15.93 14.72 28.15
C ASP A 81 16.72 15.76 27.35
N GLY A 82 16.36 15.96 26.08
CA GLY A 82 16.93 17.00 25.22
C GLY A 82 18.08 16.53 24.35
N GLU A 83 18.30 15.23 24.22
CA GLU A 83 19.34 14.68 23.36
C GLU A 83 18.89 13.35 22.78
N LEU A 84 18.75 13.32 21.46
CA LEU A 84 18.37 12.13 20.71
C LEU A 84 19.43 11.85 19.65
N HIS A 85 20.02 10.66 19.71
CA HIS A 85 20.85 10.11 18.65
C HIS A 85 20.05 9.11 17.84
N PHE A 86 20.20 9.12 16.52
CA PHE A 86 19.49 8.21 15.64
C PHE A 86 20.25 7.93 14.35
N ASP A 87 20.10 6.72 13.84
CA ASP A 87 20.59 6.33 12.53
C ASP A 87 19.46 6.53 11.51
N LEU A 88 19.72 7.28 10.45
CA LEU A 88 18.76 7.62 9.40
C LEU A 88 19.14 6.91 8.10
N ARG A 89 18.13 6.35 7.42
CA ARG A 89 18.23 5.76 6.07
C ARG A 89 17.12 6.32 5.21
N GLY A 90 17.37 7.51 4.66
CA GLY A 90 16.57 8.19 3.65
C GLY A 90 17.07 7.94 2.23
N GLU A 91 16.33 8.47 1.26
CA GLU A 91 16.73 8.47 -0.15
C GLU A 91 17.85 9.49 -0.42
N LYS A 92 17.86 10.62 0.31
CA LYS A 92 18.91 11.65 0.20
C LYS A 92 19.86 11.67 1.39
N LEU A 93 19.33 11.52 2.60
CA LEU A 93 20.12 11.53 3.83
C LEU A 93 20.38 10.10 4.31
N ALA A 94 21.60 9.81 4.67
CA ALA A 94 21.97 8.59 5.36
C ALA A 94 23.02 8.90 6.43
N GLY A 95 23.11 8.07 7.46
CA GLY A 95 24.11 8.17 8.51
C GLY A 95 23.53 8.45 9.88
N ARG A 96 24.39 8.75 10.84
CA ARG A 96 24.07 8.96 12.25
C ARG A 96 23.89 10.45 12.53
N PHE A 97 22.75 10.79 13.10
CA PHE A 97 22.38 12.16 13.47
C PHE A 97 22.20 12.31 14.97
N ALA A 98 22.26 13.57 15.42
CA ALA A 98 21.86 13.98 16.75
C ALA A 98 20.97 15.21 16.71
N LEU A 99 19.87 15.16 17.46
CA LEU A 99 19.08 16.32 17.86
C LEU A 99 19.46 16.67 19.29
N VAL A 100 20.01 17.87 19.51
CA VAL A 100 20.46 18.33 20.83
C VAL A 100 19.79 19.64 21.20
N ARG A 101 19.06 19.66 22.31
CA ARG A 101 18.44 20.84 22.91
C ARG A 101 19.49 21.63 23.69
N THR A 102 19.55 22.92 23.42
CA THR A 102 20.44 23.86 24.07
C THR A 102 19.66 25.05 24.60
N ALA A 103 20.12 25.65 25.71
CA ALA A 103 19.57 26.88 26.24
C ALA A 103 20.47 28.05 25.86
N ARG A 104 20.02 28.91 24.94
CA ARG A 104 20.77 30.12 24.55
C ARG A 104 19.88 31.36 24.74
N ARG A 105 20.35 32.31 25.57
CA ARG A 105 19.64 33.57 25.86
C ARG A 105 18.19 33.39 26.34
N GLY A 106 17.93 32.35 27.14
CA GLY A 106 16.60 32.10 27.73
C GLY A 106 15.55 31.56 26.74
N LYS A 107 15.95 31.20 25.52
CA LYS A 107 15.10 30.47 24.56
C LYS A 107 15.68 29.07 24.34
N GLU A 108 14.81 28.07 24.39
CA GLU A 108 15.16 26.70 24.03
C GLU A 108 15.37 26.61 22.51
N GLN A 109 16.46 25.98 22.08
CA GLN A 109 16.79 25.79 20.68
C GLN A 109 17.35 24.38 20.47
N TRP A 110 16.90 23.69 19.42
CA TRP A 110 17.48 22.42 19.03
C TRP A 110 18.52 22.61 17.93
N LEU A 111 19.48 21.69 17.89
CA LEU A 111 20.47 21.60 16.84
C LEU A 111 20.39 20.22 16.21
N LEU A 112 20.34 20.16 14.88
CA LEU A 112 20.54 18.94 14.09
C LEU A 112 22.01 18.87 13.69
N ILE A 113 22.64 17.74 14.02
CA ILE A 113 24.08 17.52 13.82
C ILE A 113 24.25 16.16 13.16
N HIS A 114 25.00 16.10 12.05
CA HIS A 114 25.46 14.84 11.49
C HIS A 114 26.76 14.39 12.17
N LYS A 115 26.91 13.10 12.44
CA LYS A 115 28.13 12.57 13.07
C LYS A 115 29.22 12.33 12.01
N HIS A 116 30.44 12.17 12.49
CA HIS A 116 31.53 11.71 11.64
C HIS A 116 31.38 10.20 11.42
N ASP A 117 30.84 9.81 10.27
CA ASP A 117 30.65 8.44 9.85
C ASP A 117 30.95 8.27 8.34
N GLU A 118 30.59 7.11 7.78
CA GLU A 118 30.84 6.76 6.38
C GLU A 118 29.97 7.57 5.39
N ASP A 119 28.85 8.12 5.84
CA ASP A 119 27.90 8.88 5.03
C ASP A 119 28.19 10.40 5.07
N ALA A 120 29.18 10.84 5.86
CA ALA A 120 29.54 12.24 6.04
C ALA A 120 30.07 12.91 4.75
N ARG A 121 29.53 14.10 4.44
CA ARG A 121 29.89 14.89 3.26
C ARG A 121 30.23 16.34 3.63
N PRO A 122 31.52 16.68 3.76
CA PRO A 122 31.95 18.07 3.96
C PRO A 122 31.48 18.97 2.81
N GLY A 123 30.98 20.16 3.13
CA GLY A 123 30.44 21.09 2.14
C GLY A 123 29.05 20.76 1.62
N TRP A 124 28.33 19.85 2.28
CA TRP A 124 26.96 19.48 1.90
C TRP A 124 26.03 20.69 1.81
N ASP A 125 25.31 20.78 0.68
CA ASP A 125 24.26 21.76 0.44
C ASP A 125 22.95 21.05 0.03
N PRO A 126 21.88 21.11 0.85
CA PRO A 126 20.60 20.48 0.51
C PRO A 126 19.93 21.07 -0.73
N GLU A 127 20.28 22.30 -1.14
CA GLU A 127 19.73 22.95 -2.33
C GLU A 127 20.18 22.28 -3.65
N GLU A 128 21.26 21.48 -3.63
CA GLU A 128 21.70 20.70 -4.80
C GLU A 128 20.72 19.57 -5.17
N LEU A 129 19.81 19.22 -4.27
CA LEU A 129 18.80 18.17 -4.45
C LEU A 129 17.37 18.72 -4.30
N PRO A 130 16.89 19.63 -5.15
CA PRO A 130 15.66 20.40 -4.92
C PRO A 130 14.36 19.64 -5.20
N ARG A 131 14.44 18.42 -5.74
CA ARG A 131 13.27 17.66 -6.20
C ARG A 131 12.71 16.76 -5.11
N SER A 132 11.38 16.63 -5.07
CA SER A 132 10.68 15.64 -4.26
C SER A 132 11.16 14.22 -4.55
N VAL A 133 11.26 13.38 -3.52
CA VAL A 133 11.43 11.93 -3.69
C VAL A 133 10.12 11.21 -4.05
N LYS A 134 8.97 11.79 -3.68
CA LYS A 134 7.63 11.26 -4.01
C LYS A 134 7.20 11.52 -5.46
N SER A 135 7.15 12.78 -5.89
CA SER A 135 6.63 13.20 -7.20
C SER A 135 7.70 13.57 -8.22
N GLY A 136 8.97 13.72 -7.81
CA GLY A 136 10.03 14.27 -8.67
C GLY A 136 9.93 15.77 -8.94
N ARG A 137 8.90 16.45 -8.42
CA ARG A 137 8.63 17.87 -8.66
C ARG A 137 9.45 18.77 -7.74
N THR A 138 9.72 20.00 -8.18
CA THR A 138 10.23 21.07 -7.31
C THR A 138 9.09 21.79 -6.59
N ASN A 139 9.46 22.52 -5.54
CA ASN A 139 8.64 23.50 -4.85
C ASN A 139 7.87 24.44 -5.81
N ASP A 140 8.57 25.10 -6.74
CA ASP A 140 7.97 25.96 -7.78
C ASP A 140 6.95 25.22 -8.67
N GLU A 141 7.27 23.99 -9.06
CA GLU A 141 6.38 23.16 -9.88
C GLU A 141 5.10 22.80 -9.11
N VAL A 142 5.19 22.50 -7.81
CA VAL A 142 4.03 22.24 -6.94
C VAL A 142 3.20 23.50 -6.72
N ALA A 143 3.84 24.65 -6.47
CA ALA A 143 3.17 25.94 -6.32
C ALA A 143 2.34 26.31 -7.57
N ALA A 144 2.88 26.03 -8.77
CA ALA A 144 2.22 26.35 -10.04
C ALA A 144 0.98 25.48 -10.34
N ALA A 145 0.93 24.25 -9.81
CA ALA A 145 -0.18 23.32 -10.04
C ALA A 145 -0.39 22.41 -8.81
N PRO A 146 -1.00 22.92 -7.73
CA PRO A 146 -1.18 22.18 -6.49
C PRO A 146 -2.25 21.09 -6.66
N GLU A 147 -1.87 19.84 -6.41
CA GLU A 147 -2.79 18.69 -6.39
C GLU A 147 -3.56 18.57 -5.07
N ALA A 148 -3.04 19.20 -4.01
CA ALA A 148 -3.66 19.26 -2.69
C ALA A 148 -3.45 20.64 -2.03
N MET A 149 -4.39 21.05 -1.19
CA MET A 149 -4.33 22.28 -0.40
C MET A 149 -4.57 21.96 1.08
N TRP A 150 -3.64 22.36 1.94
CA TRP A 150 -3.75 22.09 3.37
C TRP A 150 -4.82 22.96 4.04
N ARG A 151 -5.58 22.38 4.98
CA ARG A 151 -6.57 23.08 5.80
C ARG A 151 -6.22 22.87 7.27
N SER A 152 -5.75 23.92 7.94
CA SER A 152 -5.54 23.88 9.40
C SER A 152 -6.87 23.93 10.17
N GLY A 153 -6.94 23.28 11.33
CA GLY A 153 -8.04 23.50 12.28
C GLY A 153 -9.29 22.65 12.04
N VAL A 154 -9.23 21.68 11.13
CA VAL A 154 -10.23 20.61 11.03
C VAL A 154 -9.98 19.63 12.19
N PRO A 155 -11.00 19.13 12.91
CA PRO A 155 -10.82 18.11 13.95
C PRO A 155 -10.00 16.94 13.42
N ALA A 156 -9.18 16.28 14.26
CA ALA A 156 -8.29 15.20 13.80
C ALA A 156 -9.00 14.12 12.96
N ALA A 157 -10.24 13.77 13.30
CA ALA A 157 -11.08 12.83 12.54
C ALA A 157 -11.50 13.31 11.14
N GLU A 158 -11.45 14.61 10.88
CA GLU A 158 -11.72 15.25 9.58
C GLU A 158 -10.44 15.70 8.86
N ALA A 159 -9.33 15.85 9.61
CA ALA A 159 -8.00 16.09 9.08
C ALA A 159 -7.34 14.80 8.57
N GLU A 160 -7.74 13.64 9.11
CA GLU A 160 -7.31 12.30 8.69
C GLU A 160 -7.46 12.10 7.18
N VAL A 161 -6.35 12.29 6.47
CA VAL A 161 -6.21 11.87 5.08
C VAL A 161 -5.83 10.39 5.10
N PRO A 162 -6.60 9.54 4.42
CA PRO A 162 -6.29 8.13 4.33
C PRO A 162 -4.92 7.93 3.67
N LEU A 163 -3.96 7.35 4.38
CA LEU A 163 -2.63 6.97 3.85
C LEU A 163 -2.70 5.90 2.75
N VAL A 164 -3.87 5.29 2.57
CA VAL A 164 -4.18 4.33 1.50
C VAL A 164 -5.27 4.92 0.62
N PRO A 165 -5.27 4.65 -0.70
CA PRO A 165 -6.35 5.08 -1.57
C PRO A 165 -7.69 4.66 -0.97
N GLN A 166 -8.59 5.63 -0.78
CA GLN A 166 -9.96 5.33 -0.36
C GLN A 166 -10.85 5.16 -1.57
N TRP A 167 -11.58 4.05 -1.57
CA TRP A 167 -12.63 3.79 -2.53
C TRP A 167 -13.97 4.00 -1.86
N THR A 168 -14.83 4.76 -2.52
CA THR A 168 -16.21 4.94 -2.08
C THR A 168 -17.04 3.76 -2.61
N PRO A 169 -17.90 3.14 -1.78
CA PRO A 169 -18.84 2.14 -2.29
C PRO A 169 -19.81 2.80 -3.30
N PRO A 170 -20.39 2.02 -4.23
CA PRO A 170 -21.40 2.54 -5.14
C PRO A 170 -22.60 3.08 -4.35
N SER A 171 -23.14 4.21 -4.80
CA SER A 171 -24.40 4.74 -4.26
C SER A 171 -25.60 3.88 -4.67
N ASP A 172 -26.69 3.97 -3.91
CA ASP A 172 -27.94 3.28 -4.24
C ASP A 172 -28.48 3.68 -5.62
N ASP A 173 -28.33 4.96 -6.00
CA ASP A 173 -28.70 5.47 -7.32
C ASP A 173 -27.87 4.84 -8.44
N GLU A 174 -26.56 4.68 -8.24
CA GLU A 174 -25.71 3.98 -9.21
C GLU A 174 -26.11 2.52 -9.34
N LEU A 175 -26.44 1.84 -8.23
CA LEU A 175 -26.88 0.45 -8.26
C LEU A 175 -28.27 0.28 -8.88
N ALA A 176 -29.19 1.20 -8.65
CA ALA A 176 -30.51 1.23 -9.28
C ALA A 176 -30.39 1.47 -10.80
N ALA A 177 -29.50 2.38 -11.22
CA ALA A 177 -29.24 2.62 -12.63
C ALA A 177 -28.71 1.38 -13.37
N LEU A 178 -28.01 0.46 -12.68
CA LEU A 178 -27.64 -0.84 -13.25
C LEU A 178 -28.86 -1.76 -13.43
N ASP A 179 -29.82 -1.74 -12.50
CA ASP A 179 -31.02 -2.59 -12.57
C ASP A 179 -31.97 -2.16 -13.68
N ASP A 180 -32.10 -0.84 -13.90
CA ASP A 180 -32.95 -0.26 -14.93
C ASP A 180 -32.48 -0.54 -16.36
N LEU A 181 -31.24 -1.03 -16.54
CA LEU A 181 -30.77 -1.44 -17.85
C LEU A 181 -31.51 -2.70 -18.33
N GLY A 182 -31.88 -2.73 -19.62
CA GLY A 182 -32.30 -3.97 -20.29
C GLY A 182 -31.16 -4.99 -20.40
N ARG A 183 -31.16 -5.83 -21.45
CA ARG A 183 -30.09 -6.84 -21.68
C ARG A 183 -28.70 -6.25 -21.93
N SER A 184 -28.64 -4.97 -22.29
CA SER A 184 -27.42 -4.20 -22.55
C SER A 184 -27.70 -2.73 -22.30
N GLY A 185 -26.64 -1.94 -22.13
CA GLY A 185 -26.78 -0.51 -21.87
C GLY A 185 -25.44 0.16 -21.57
N THR A 186 -25.49 1.44 -21.22
CA THR A 186 -24.34 2.16 -20.68
C THR A 186 -24.61 2.48 -19.22
N TRP A 187 -23.76 2.01 -18.34
CA TRP A 187 -23.83 2.29 -16.91
C TRP A 187 -22.76 3.32 -16.53
N THR A 188 -23.11 4.29 -15.68
CA THR A 188 -22.14 5.23 -15.12
C THR A 188 -21.90 4.84 -13.67
N ILE A 189 -20.65 4.57 -13.32
CA ILE A 189 -20.23 4.19 -11.97
C ILE A 189 -18.93 4.90 -11.62
N ALA A 190 -18.85 5.55 -10.46
CA ALA A 190 -17.71 6.32 -10.00
C ALA A 190 -17.15 7.27 -11.09
N GLY A 191 -18.05 8.00 -11.76
CA GLY A 191 -17.72 8.95 -12.83
C GLY A 191 -17.28 8.35 -14.17
N ARG A 192 -17.25 7.02 -14.31
CA ARG A 192 -16.85 6.33 -15.56
C ARG A 192 -18.06 5.69 -16.24
N ARG A 193 -18.12 5.81 -17.57
CA ARG A 193 -19.14 5.17 -18.41
C ARG A 193 -18.66 3.82 -18.93
N LEU A 194 -19.44 2.78 -18.68
CA LEU A 194 -19.17 1.40 -19.09
C LEU A 194 -20.27 0.87 -20.01
N LYS A 195 -19.90 0.39 -21.20
CA LYS A 195 -20.83 -0.32 -22.09
C LYS A 195 -20.96 -1.77 -21.63
N LEU A 196 -22.16 -2.14 -21.21
CA LEU A 196 -22.49 -3.47 -20.71
C LEU A 196 -23.37 -4.23 -21.72
N THR A 197 -23.12 -5.52 -21.86
CA THR A 197 -23.84 -6.41 -22.78
C THR A 197 -24.10 -7.76 -22.14
N ASN A 198 -25.15 -8.43 -22.58
CA ASN A 198 -25.54 -9.77 -22.12
C ASN A 198 -25.73 -9.84 -20.60
N LEU A 199 -26.39 -8.82 -20.02
CA LEU A 199 -26.53 -8.66 -18.57
C LEU A 199 -27.28 -9.83 -17.93
N ASP A 200 -28.27 -10.39 -18.62
CA ASP A 200 -29.08 -11.51 -18.11
C ASP A 200 -28.43 -12.88 -18.36
N LYS A 201 -27.21 -12.92 -18.92
CA LYS A 201 -26.49 -14.18 -19.17
C LYS A 201 -26.10 -14.82 -17.84
N VAL A 202 -26.53 -16.06 -17.61
CA VAL A 202 -26.14 -16.85 -16.44
C VAL A 202 -24.62 -17.07 -16.44
N ARG A 203 -23.99 -16.74 -15.31
CA ARG A 203 -22.56 -16.96 -15.03
C ARG A 203 -22.35 -18.15 -14.11
N PHE A 204 -23.24 -18.28 -13.13
CA PHE A 204 -23.26 -19.40 -12.21
C PHE A 204 -24.67 -20.01 -12.25
N PRO A 205 -24.83 -21.30 -12.59
CA PRO A 205 -26.15 -21.91 -12.76
C PRO A 205 -26.96 -22.04 -11.46
N GLY A 206 -26.38 -21.71 -10.29
CA GLY A 206 -26.95 -21.98 -8.97
C GLY A 206 -26.61 -23.39 -8.50
N ALA A 207 -26.54 -23.59 -7.19
CA ALA A 207 -26.28 -24.89 -6.58
C ALA A 207 -27.18 -25.08 -5.34
N GLY A 208 -27.52 -26.33 -4.99
CA GLY A 208 -28.25 -26.62 -3.75
C GLY A 208 -29.65 -25.99 -3.64
N GLY A 209 -30.28 -25.61 -4.76
CA GLY A 209 -31.58 -24.93 -4.79
C GLY A 209 -31.48 -23.40 -4.82
N GLU A 210 -30.27 -22.83 -4.82
CA GLU A 210 -30.06 -21.40 -5.01
C GLU A 210 -30.33 -20.97 -6.47
N PRO A 211 -30.84 -19.74 -6.69
CA PRO A 211 -31.07 -19.23 -8.04
C PRO A 211 -29.74 -19.03 -8.80
N PRO A 212 -29.78 -19.07 -10.14
CA PRO A 212 -28.61 -18.76 -10.96
C PRO A 212 -28.17 -17.31 -10.78
N VAL A 213 -26.86 -17.08 -10.76
CA VAL A 213 -26.26 -15.75 -10.75
C VAL A 213 -25.92 -15.33 -12.18
N THR A 214 -26.49 -14.22 -12.60
CA THR A 214 -26.32 -13.58 -13.91
C THR A 214 -25.08 -12.70 -13.98
N LYS A 215 -24.73 -12.26 -15.19
CA LYS A 215 -23.65 -11.30 -15.42
C LYS A 215 -23.93 -9.96 -14.72
N ARG A 216 -25.19 -9.52 -14.68
CA ARG A 216 -25.61 -8.31 -13.96
C ARG A 216 -25.30 -8.42 -12.47
N GLU A 217 -25.66 -9.54 -11.85
CA GLU A 217 -25.43 -9.77 -10.43
C GLU A 217 -23.94 -9.88 -10.09
N LEU A 218 -23.14 -10.54 -10.94
CA LEU A 218 -21.68 -10.56 -10.78
C LEU A 218 -21.07 -9.14 -10.87
N ILE A 219 -21.55 -8.31 -11.81
CA ILE A 219 -21.14 -6.91 -11.95
C ILE A 219 -21.53 -6.11 -10.71
N ARG A 220 -22.77 -6.27 -10.22
CA ARG A 220 -23.28 -5.60 -9.02
C ARG A 220 -22.45 -5.96 -7.80
N TYR A 221 -22.24 -7.25 -7.58
CA TYR A 221 -21.39 -7.78 -6.51
C TYR A 221 -19.98 -7.17 -6.58
N SER A 222 -19.38 -7.15 -7.78
CA SER A 222 -18.04 -6.60 -7.98
C SER A 222 -17.96 -5.11 -7.61
N ALA A 223 -19.00 -4.32 -7.89
CA ALA A 223 -19.07 -2.93 -7.46
C ALA A 223 -19.21 -2.80 -5.93
N GLN A 224 -20.09 -3.61 -5.32
CA GLN A 224 -20.36 -3.56 -3.88
C GLN A 224 -19.17 -4.02 -3.03
N ILE A 225 -18.44 -5.04 -3.47
CA ILE A 225 -17.27 -5.57 -2.75
C ILE A 225 -15.99 -4.77 -3.01
N ALA A 226 -16.02 -3.81 -3.94
CA ALA A 226 -14.83 -3.13 -4.42
C ALA A 226 -14.00 -2.49 -3.30
N THR A 227 -14.63 -1.87 -2.30
CA THR A 227 -13.95 -1.24 -1.16
C THR A 227 -13.15 -2.23 -0.29
N HIS A 228 -13.57 -3.49 -0.28
CA HIS A 228 -12.88 -4.58 0.42
C HIS A 228 -11.85 -5.27 -0.46
N MET A 229 -12.09 -5.31 -1.78
CA MET A 229 -11.23 -6.04 -2.72
C MET A 229 -10.05 -5.20 -3.23
N LEU A 230 -10.26 -3.91 -3.48
CA LEU A 230 -9.27 -3.02 -4.06
C LEU A 230 -8.01 -2.81 -3.19
N PRO A 231 -8.03 -2.85 -1.85
CA PRO A 231 -6.80 -2.89 -1.04
C PRO A 231 -5.82 -4.02 -1.44
N HIS A 232 -6.36 -5.11 -1.97
CA HIS A 232 -5.61 -6.30 -2.40
C HIS A 232 -5.28 -6.32 -3.90
N LEU A 233 -5.87 -5.43 -4.71
CA LEU A 233 -5.64 -5.36 -6.17
C LEU A 233 -4.87 -4.09 -6.59
N ALA A 234 -5.02 -3.00 -5.84
CA ALA A 234 -4.47 -1.71 -6.20
C ALA A 234 -2.94 -1.75 -6.33
N GLY A 235 -2.46 -1.18 -7.44
CA GLY A 235 -1.05 -1.17 -7.80
C GLY A 235 -0.48 -2.52 -8.21
N ARG A 236 -1.31 -3.57 -8.39
CA ARG A 236 -0.84 -4.92 -8.74
C ARG A 236 -1.28 -5.28 -10.15
N PRO A 237 -0.36 -5.72 -11.02
CA PRO A 237 -0.73 -6.44 -12.24
C PRO A 237 -1.59 -7.66 -11.89
N VAL A 238 -2.63 -7.91 -12.68
CA VAL A 238 -3.60 -9.00 -12.45
C VAL A 238 -3.61 -9.97 -13.62
N ASN A 239 -3.47 -11.26 -13.32
CA ASN A 239 -3.89 -12.33 -14.22
C ASN A 239 -5.35 -12.67 -13.91
N ALA A 240 -6.21 -12.78 -14.92
CA ALA A 240 -7.60 -13.14 -14.73
C ALA A 240 -7.88 -14.53 -15.30
N HIS A 241 -8.60 -15.36 -14.55
CA HIS A 241 -9.24 -16.54 -15.12
C HIS A 241 -10.68 -16.16 -15.54
N ARG A 242 -10.97 -16.32 -16.83
CA ARG A 242 -12.20 -15.81 -17.43
C ARG A 242 -13.15 -16.94 -17.79
N TYR A 243 -14.45 -16.69 -17.57
CA TYR A 243 -15.56 -17.57 -17.94
C TYR A 243 -16.63 -16.82 -18.74
N PRO A 244 -16.35 -16.43 -20.00
CA PRO A 244 -17.29 -15.68 -20.84
C PRO A 244 -18.59 -16.43 -21.15
N ASP A 245 -18.65 -17.73 -20.92
CA ASP A 245 -19.83 -18.57 -21.12
C ASP A 245 -20.45 -19.18 -19.86
N GLY A 246 -19.91 -18.85 -18.68
CA GLY A 246 -20.35 -19.43 -17.40
C GLY A 246 -19.32 -20.40 -16.83
N VAL A 247 -19.33 -20.60 -15.50
CA VAL A 247 -18.34 -21.41 -14.78
C VAL A 247 -18.52 -22.93 -14.97
N ASP A 248 -19.66 -23.35 -15.53
CA ASP A 248 -19.94 -24.73 -15.95
C ASP A 248 -19.25 -25.10 -17.27
N ARG A 249 -18.66 -24.11 -17.96
CA ARG A 249 -17.88 -24.29 -19.19
C ARG A 249 -16.39 -24.05 -18.92
N PRO A 250 -15.49 -24.62 -19.75
CA PRO A 250 -14.06 -24.35 -19.63
C PRO A 250 -13.77 -22.84 -19.68
N GLY A 251 -13.08 -22.35 -18.66
CA GLY A 251 -12.53 -21.00 -18.64
C GLY A 251 -11.15 -20.95 -19.31
N PHE A 252 -10.53 -19.77 -19.30
CA PHE A 252 -9.15 -19.60 -19.76
C PHE A 252 -8.41 -18.48 -19.00
N TRP A 253 -7.09 -18.64 -18.92
CA TRP A 253 -6.19 -17.63 -18.40
C TRP A 253 -6.03 -16.46 -19.37
N HIS A 254 -6.15 -15.25 -18.85
CA HIS A 254 -6.03 -14.01 -19.59
C HIS A 254 -5.08 -13.07 -18.85
N LYS A 255 -3.98 -12.72 -19.51
CA LYS A 255 -2.95 -11.82 -18.97
C LYS A 255 -2.87 -10.50 -19.75
N GLU A 256 -2.83 -10.60 -21.07
CA GLU A 256 -2.64 -9.48 -22.00
C GLU A 256 -3.87 -8.57 -22.08
N VAL A 257 -3.73 -7.27 -21.81
CA VAL A 257 -4.86 -6.33 -21.93
C VAL A 257 -5.37 -6.29 -23.37
N PRO A 258 -6.68 -6.53 -23.61
CA PRO A 258 -7.21 -6.53 -24.98
C PRO A 258 -7.23 -5.12 -25.58
N SER A 259 -7.13 -5.01 -26.90
CA SER A 259 -7.12 -3.72 -27.62
C SER A 259 -8.37 -2.86 -27.40
N HIS A 260 -9.52 -3.50 -27.13
CA HIS A 260 -10.78 -2.81 -26.83
C HIS A 260 -10.92 -2.39 -25.35
N ALA A 261 -9.91 -2.64 -24.51
CA ALA A 261 -9.96 -2.24 -23.10
C ALA A 261 -10.08 -0.71 -22.99
N PRO A 262 -10.80 -0.19 -21.98
CA PRO A 262 -10.91 1.24 -21.78
C PRO A 262 -9.55 1.92 -21.69
N GLU A 263 -9.44 3.11 -22.27
CA GLU A 263 -8.18 3.90 -22.26
C GLU A 263 -7.79 4.32 -20.84
N TRP A 264 -8.78 4.55 -19.97
CA TRP A 264 -8.57 4.92 -18.57
C TRP A 264 -8.18 3.75 -17.66
N LEU A 265 -8.17 2.50 -18.16
CA LEU A 265 -7.75 1.35 -17.38
C LEU A 265 -6.24 1.43 -17.15
N ASN A 266 -5.81 1.43 -15.89
CA ASN A 266 -4.40 1.41 -15.54
C ASN A 266 -3.73 0.10 -15.95
N ARG A 267 -2.47 0.20 -16.37
CA ARG A 267 -1.72 -0.88 -17.00
C ARG A 267 -0.29 -0.89 -16.50
N TRP A 268 0.27 -2.08 -16.40
CA TRP A 268 1.71 -2.25 -16.31
C TRP A 268 2.24 -2.79 -17.62
N HIS A 269 3.29 -2.14 -18.13
CA HIS A 269 3.98 -2.55 -19.34
C HIS A 269 5.27 -3.27 -18.95
N ASN A 270 5.33 -4.56 -19.29
CA ASN A 270 6.53 -5.36 -19.11
C ASN A 270 7.54 -5.01 -20.21
N THR A 271 8.49 -4.13 -19.91
CA THR A 271 9.57 -3.76 -20.84
C THR A 271 10.58 -4.89 -21.04
N GLU A 272 10.55 -5.92 -20.20
CA GLU A 272 11.46 -7.08 -20.24
C GLU A 272 10.83 -8.28 -20.97
N ALA A 273 9.61 -8.15 -21.50
CA ALA A 273 8.91 -9.24 -22.17
C ALA A 273 9.59 -9.65 -23.48
N ASP A 274 9.85 -10.95 -23.62
CA ASP A 274 10.35 -11.52 -24.88
C ASP A 274 9.24 -11.52 -25.97
N PRO A 275 9.61 -11.62 -27.27
CA PRO A 275 8.64 -11.72 -28.35
C PRO A 275 7.67 -12.90 -28.15
N GLY A 276 6.37 -12.60 -28.08
CA GLY A 276 5.32 -13.59 -27.86
C GLY A 276 4.89 -13.76 -26.40
N GLU A 277 5.59 -13.11 -25.47
CA GLU A 277 5.16 -13.01 -24.07
C GLU A 277 4.15 -11.88 -23.86
N THR A 278 3.49 -11.90 -22.70
CA THR A 278 2.56 -10.84 -22.30
C THR A 278 3.33 -9.55 -22.00
N GLN A 279 2.95 -8.48 -22.68
CA GLN A 279 3.60 -7.17 -22.61
C GLN A 279 2.80 -6.18 -21.76
N CYS A 280 1.47 -6.30 -21.74
CA CYS A 280 0.62 -5.35 -21.02
C CYS A 280 -0.35 -6.08 -20.09
N TYR A 281 -0.25 -5.80 -18.80
CA TYR A 281 -1.12 -6.36 -17.76
C TYR A 281 -2.08 -5.31 -17.23
N ALA A 282 -3.30 -5.72 -16.88
CA ALA A 282 -4.27 -4.83 -16.24
C ALA A 282 -3.90 -4.59 -14.78
N VAL A 283 -4.09 -3.35 -14.30
CA VAL A 283 -4.05 -2.99 -12.88
C VAL A 283 -5.45 -2.54 -12.47
N LEU A 284 -6.03 -3.23 -11.48
CA LEU A 284 -7.41 -3.01 -11.05
C LEU A 284 -7.43 -2.20 -9.75
N ASP A 285 -7.37 -0.88 -9.86
CA ASP A 285 -7.21 0.05 -8.74
C ASP A 285 -8.40 1.02 -8.56
N SER A 286 -9.53 0.72 -9.20
CA SER A 286 -10.75 1.50 -9.09
C SER A 286 -12.00 0.63 -9.24
N VAL A 287 -13.13 1.10 -8.68
CA VAL A 287 -14.44 0.43 -8.80
C VAL A 287 -14.78 0.16 -10.28
N PRO A 288 -14.64 1.12 -11.21
CA PRO A 288 -14.94 0.88 -12.62
C PRO A 288 -14.01 -0.15 -13.28
N ALA A 289 -12.74 -0.23 -12.87
CA ALA A 289 -11.80 -1.23 -13.39
C ALA A 289 -12.20 -2.65 -12.98
N LEU A 290 -12.57 -2.84 -11.70
CA LEU A 290 -13.05 -4.12 -11.18
C LEU A 290 -14.36 -4.54 -11.86
N VAL A 291 -15.32 -3.62 -11.99
CA VAL A 291 -16.58 -3.83 -12.72
C VAL A 291 -16.32 -4.19 -14.19
N TRP A 292 -15.40 -3.49 -14.85
CA TRP A 292 -15.03 -3.78 -16.23
C TRP A 292 -14.49 -5.20 -16.36
N MET A 293 -13.60 -5.63 -15.46
CA MET A 293 -13.05 -6.98 -15.44
C MET A 293 -14.15 -8.05 -15.27
N ALA A 294 -15.09 -7.83 -14.36
CA ALA A 294 -16.25 -8.70 -14.18
C ALA A 294 -17.14 -8.76 -15.43
N SER A 295 -17.41 -7.62 -16.07
CA SER A 295 -18.15 -7.57 -17.34
C SER A 295 -17.40 -8.27 -18.47
N PHE A 296 -16.07 -8.17 -18.48
CA PHE A 296 -15.19 -8.89 -19.39
C PHE A 296 -15.14 -10.39 -19.10
N GLY A 297 -15.78 -10.86 -18.03
CA GLY A 297 -15.91 -12.27 -17.68
C GLY A 297 -14.80 -12.79 -16.79
N GLY A 298 -13.97 -11.92 -16.21
CA GLY A 298 -13.05 -12.30 -15.14
C GLY A 298 -13.83 -12.69 -13.90
N VAL A 299 -13.63 -13.92 -13.43
CA VAL A 299 -14.25 -14.45 -12.20
C VAL A 299 -13.19 -14.62 -11.12
N GLU A 300 -12.04 -15.18 -11.49
CA GLU A 300 -10.91 -15.33 -10.56
C GLU A 300 -9.84 -14.30 -10.91
N LEU A 301 -9.42 -13.55 -9.91
CA LEU A 301 -8.42 -12.50 -10.04
C LEU A 301 -7.17 -12.90 -9.26
N HIS A 302 -6.04 -12.96 -9.95
CA HIS A 302 -4.75 -13.37 -9.40
C HIS A 302 -3.79 -12.17 -9.48
N PRO A 303 -3.88 -11.24 -8.52
CA PRO A 303 -2.94 -10.13 -8.44
C PRO A 303 -1.54 -10.62 -8.09
N TRP A 304 -0.53 -9.94 -8.60
CA TRP A 304 0.87 -10.20 -8.24
C TRP A 304 1.12 -9.87 -6.75
N THR A 305 2.06 -10.57 -6.11
CA THR A 305 2.42 -10.28 -4.71
C THR A 305 3.31 -9.04 -4.57
N SER A 306 3.85 -8.52 -5.67
CA SER A 306 4.51 -7.21 -5.78
C SER A 306 3.54 -6.12 -6.26
N ARG A 307 3.95 -4.86 -6.10
CA ARG A 307 3.20 -3.67 -6.54
C ARG A 307 4.06 -2.84 -7.49
N LEU A 308 3.42 -1.97 -8.26
CA LEU A 308 4.08 -0.89 -8.99
C LEU A 308 4.65 0.16 -8.02
N PRO A 309 5.79 0.79 -8.37
CA PRO A 309 6.61 0.51 -9.56
C PRO A 309 7.52 -0.73 -9.40
N ASP A 310 7.77 -1.18 -8.17
CA ASP A 310 8.75 -2.23 -7.83
C ASP A 310 8.23 -3.66 -8.02
N VAL A 311 7.93 -4.04 -9.27
CA VAL A 311 7.32 -5.35 -9.59
C VAL A 311 8.17 -6.57 -9.24
N HIS A 312 9.46 -6.40 -8.98
CA HIS A 312 10.36 -7.48 -8.57
C HIS A 312 10.47 -7.66 -7.05
N GLN A 313 9.87 -6.75 -6.27
CA GLN A 313 9.88 -6.78 -4.81
C GLN A 313 8.49 -7.15 -4.28
N PRO A 314 8.28 -8.39 -3.81
CA PRO A 314 7.01 -8.77 -3.21
C PRO A 314 6.75 -7.98 -1.92
N THR A 315 5.51 -7.52 -1.79
CA THR A 315 4.95 -6.94 -0.55
C THR A 315 4.28 -8.00 0.34
N TRP A 316 4.23 -9.25 -0.12
CA TRP A 316 3.64 -10.39 0.57
C TRP A 316 4.49 -11.64 0.41
N ALA A 317 4.67 -12.37 1.50
CA ALA A 317 4.99 -13.79 1.48
C ALA A 317 3.69 -14.60 1.65
N LEU A 318 3.56 -15.69 0.89
CA LEU A 318 2.35 -16.51 0.84
C LEU A 318 2.67 -17.92 1.31
N ILE A 319 1.90 -18.40 2.28
CA ILE A 319 1.85 -19.80 2.68
C ILE A 319 0.55 -20.38 2.13
N ASP A 320 0.64 -21.34 1.23
CA ASP A 320 -0.53 -22.02 0.66
C ASP A 320 -0.70 -23.38 1.32
N ILE A 321 -1.85 -23.60 1.95
CA ILE A 321 -2.18 -24.82 2.67
C ILE A 321 -3.29 -25.54 1.91
N ASP A 322 -2.89 -26.54 1.15
CA ASP A 322 -3.79 -27.36 0.35
C ASP A 322 -3.99 -28.75 0.98
N PRO A 323 -5.22 -29.28 0.95
CA PRO A 323 -5.46 -30.65 1.36
C PRO A 323 -4.89 -31.64 0.35
N GLY A 324 -4.23 -32.66 0.89
CA GLY A 324 -3.90 -33.89 0.20
C GLY A 324 -5.14 -34.75 -0.06
N THR A 325 -4.94 -35.98 -0.49
CA THR A 325 -6.04 -36.90 -0.82
C THR A 325 -6.80 -37.42 0.41
N THR A 326 -6.18 -37.37 1.59
CA THR A 326 -6.70 -37.93 2.84
C THR A 326 -6.98 -36.89 3.92
N THR A 327 -6.61 -35.63 3.71
CA THR A 327 -6.80 -34.55 4.69
C THR A 327 -8.11 -33.80 4.44
N GLY A 328 -8.88 -33.63 5.52
CA GLY A 328 -10.12 -32.86 5.54
C GLY A 328 -9.86 -31.38 5.82
N PHE A 329 -10.91 -30.56 5.70
CA PHE A 329 -10.79 -29.12 5.97
C PHE A 329 -10.42 -28.80 7.43
N ASP A 330 -10.85 -29.64 8.37
CA ASP A 330 -10.48 -29.49 9.79
C ASP A 330 -8.96 -29.62 10.01
N ASP A 331 -8.30 -30.52 9.27
CA ASP A 331 -6.83 -30.67 9.30
C ASP A 331 -6.13 -29.41 8.76
N ILE A 332 -6.71 -28.79 7.72
CA ILE A 332 -6.21 -27.53 7.16
C ILE A 332 -6.36 -26.38 8.16
N VAL A 333 -7.46 -26.35 8.92
CA VAL A 333 -7.65 -25.38 10.00
C VAL A 333 -6.65 -25.59 11.14
N GLU A 334 -6.36 -26.84 11.51
CA GLU A 334 -5.35 -27.17 12.52
C GLU A 334 -3.95 -26.72 12.07
N LEU A 335 -3.57 -27.02 10.82
CA LEU A 335 -2.31 -26.59 10.25
C LEU A 335 -2.20 -25.06 10.16
N ALA A 336 -3.27 -24.37 9.78
CA ALA A 336 -3.31 -22.91 9.77
C ALA A 336 -3.11 -22.31 11.18
N ARG A 337 -3.65 -22.94 12.24
CA ARG A 337 -3.42 -22.53 13.63
C ARG A 337 -1.97 -22.78 14.07
N LEU A 338 -1.33 -23.85 13.60
CA LEU A 338 0.08 -24.09 13.87
C LEU A 338 0.97 -23.02 13.20
N TYR A 339 0.69 -22.66 11.95
CA TYR A 339 1.37 -21.54 11.30
C TYR A 339 1.16 -20.23 12.05
N ARG A 340 -0.04 -19.97 12.58
CA ARG A 340 -0.28 -18.79 13.43
C ARG A 340 0.66 -18.79 14.65
N THR A 341 0.76 -19.89 15.38
CA THR A 341 1.67 -20.01 16.54
C THR A 341 3.13 -19.80 16.14
N ALA A 342 3.56 -20.35 15.01
CA ALA A 342 4.93 -20.18 14.51
C ALA A 342 5.22 -18.72 14.13
N LEU A 343 4.28 -18.03 13.49
CA LEU A 343 4.40 -16.62 13.14
C LEU A 343 4.41 -15.72 14.39
N GLU A 344 3.54 -15.99 15.37
CA GLU A 344 3.52 -15.28 16.66
C GLU A 344 4.85 -15.41 17.40
N HIS A 345 5.50 -16.57 17.36
CA HIS A 345 6.83 -16.76 17.95
C HIS A 345 7.93 -15.94 17.26
N LEU A 346 7.75 -15.62 15.97
CA LEU A 346 8.65 -14.79 15.18
C LEU A 346 8.29 -13.30 15.22
N ASP A 347 7.30 -12.90 16.03
CA ASP A 347 6.72 -11.55 16.07
C ASP A 347 6.19 -11.07 14.70
N LEU A 348 5.64 -12.02 13.92
CA LEU A 348 5.09 -11.76 12.60
C LEU A 348 3.57 -11.93 12.58
N ARG A 349 2.91 -11.10 11.78
CA ARG A 349 1.46 -11.14 11.58
C ARG A 349 1.10 -11.87 10.27
N GLY A 350 0.44 -13.01 10.39
CA GLY A 350 -0.20 -13.71 9.26
C GLY A 350 -1.67 -13.35 9.10
N MET A 351 -2.14 -13.22 7.86
CA MET A 351 -3.54 -12.94 7.52
C MET A 351 -4.12 -14.09 6.69
N PRO A 352 -4.90 -14.99 7.31
CA PRO A 352 -5.49 -16.14 6.61
C PRO A 352 -6.70 -15.74 5.77
N LYS A 353 -6.88 -16.39 4.63
CA LYS A 353 -8.12 -16.41 3.85
C LYS A 353 -8.37 -17.80 3.27
N VAL A 354 -9.64 -18.18 3.12
CA VAL A 354 -9.99 -19.37 2.34
C VAL A 354 -9.65 -19.15 0.86
N THR A 355 -9.29 -20.21 0.14
CA THR A 355 -9.00 -20.11 -1.30
C THR A 355 -10.26 -20.03 -2.17
N GLY A 356 -11.42 -20.35 -1.62
CA GLY A 356 -12.66 -20.54 -2.38
C GLY A 356 -12.76 -21.93 -3.03
N GLN A 357 -11.76 -22.79 -2.80
CA GLN A 357 -11.78 -24.21 -3.17
C GLN A 357 -11.72 -25.07 -1.91
N ARG A 358 -10.56 -25.68 -1.61
CA ARG A 358 -10.42 -26.64 -0.50
C ARG A 358 -9.37 -26.23 0.56
N GLY A 359 -8.62 -25.16 0.30
CA GLY A 359 -7.45 -24.78 1.09
C GLY A 359 -7.56 -23.45 1.83
N ILE A 360 -6.51 -23.11 2.56
CA ILE A 360 -6.32 -21.83 3.25
C ILE A 360 -4.98 -21.23 2.81
N GLN A 361 -4.99 -19.94 2.49
CA GLN A 361 -3.78 -19.17 2.24
C GLN A 361 -3.52 -18.22 3.40
N ILE A 362 -2.28 -18.16 3.89
CA ILE A 362 -1.84 -17.21 4.91
C ILE A 362 -0.89 -16.21 4.26
N TRP A 363 -1.26 -14.94 4.32
CA TRP A 363 -0.51 -13.83 3.72
C TRP A 363 0.25 -13.07 4.81
N VAL A 364 1.56 -12.93 4.64
CA VAL A 364 2.45 -12.24 5.59
C VAL A 364 2.99 -10.97 4.92
N PRO A 365 2.76 -9.76 5.45
CA PRO A 365 3.30 -8.53 4.89
C PRO A 365 4.83 -8.55 4.88
N VAL A 366 5.43 -8.03 3.81
CA VAL A 366 6.89 -7.97 3.63
C VAL A 366 7.28 -6.53 3.35
N ALA A 367 8.30 -6.03 4.06
CA ALA A 367 8.85 -4.71 3.82
C ALA A 367 9.56 -4.63 2.45
N PRO A 368 9.66 -3.45 1.82
CA PRO A 368 10.48 -3.26 0.63
C PRO A 368 11.93 -3.72 0.85
N GLY A 369 12.59 -4.15 -0.23
CA GLY A 369 13.99 -4.61 -0.22
C GLY A 369 14.19 -6.12 -0.33
N HIS A 370 13.12 -6.92 -0.22
CA HIS A 370 13.19 -8.37 -0.40
C HIS A 370 12.82 -8.77 -1.83
N THR A 371 13.45 -9.82 -2.34
CA THR A 371 13.15 -10.41 -3.66
C THR A 371 12.16 -11.57 -3.55
N PHE A 372 11.58 -12.01 -4.67
CA PHE A 372 10.81 -13.26 -4.73
C PHE A 372 11.61 -14.49 -4.26
N THR A 373 12.93 -14.49 -4.46
CA THR A 373 13.80 -15.58 -4.00
C THR A 373 13.86 -15.61 -2.48
N ASP A 374 13.94 -14.44 -1.83
CA ASP A 374 14.04 -14.33 -0.37
C ASP A 374 12.75 -14.79 0.30
N THR A 375 11.60 -14.29 -0.17
CA THR A 375 10.30 -14.67 0.41
C THR A 375 10.01 -16.15 0.20
N ARG A 376 10.34 -16.72 -0.97
CA ARG A 376 10.20 -18.16 -1.21
C ARG A 376 11.07 -19.00 -0.27
N LYS A 377 12.36 -18.65 -0.12
CA LYS A 377 13.28 -19.37 0.78
C LYS A 377 12.79 -19.31 2.24
N TRP A 378 12.27 -18.16 2.65
CA TRP A 378 11.74 -17.98 3.99
C TRP A 378 10.50 -18.83 4.23
N VAL A 379 9.50 -18.79 3.32
CA VAL A 379 8.30 -19.64 3.40
C VAL A 379 8.68 -21.12 3.41
N GLU A 380 9.59 -21.54 2.53
CA GLU A 380 10.05 -22.93 2.46
C GLU A 380 10.70 -23.39 3.78
N THR A 381 11.50 -22.52 4.40
CA THR A 381 12.12 -22.81 5.71
C THR A 381 11.07 -22.93 6.80
N LEU A 382 10.12 -22.00 6.86
CA LEU A 382 9.02 -22.03 7.82
C LEU A 382 8.18 -23.30 7.66
N SER A 383 7.78 -23.63 6.43
CA SER A 383 6.98 -24.82 6.12
C SER A 383 7.69 -26.12 6.49
N ARG A 384 9.01 -26.22 6.27
CA ARG A 384 9.81 -27.38 6.72
C ARG A 384 9.86 -27.50 8.24
N VAL A 385 9.94 -26.38 8.97
CA VAL A 385 9.93 -26.39 10.44
C VAL A 385 8.56 -26.84 10.97
N VAL A 386 7.49 -26.26 10.43
CA VAL A 386 6.10 -26.62 10.77
C VAL A 386 5.80 -28.08 10.43
N GLY A 387 6.22 -28.57 9.26
CA GLY A 387 6.02 -29.96 8.83
C GLY A 387 6.73 -30.98 9.72
N ARG A 388 7.84 -30.62 10.39
CA ARG A 388 8.49 -31.51 11.37
C ARG A 388 7.67 -31.68 12.65
N VAL A 389 6.79 -30.74 12.97
CA VAL A 389 5.94 -30.80 14.17
C VAL A 389 4.73 -31.71 13.93
N LEU A 390 4.21 -31.77 12.70
CA LEU A 390 3.08 -32.61 12.29
C LEU A 390 3.41 -33.41 11.02
N PRO A 391 4.32 -34.40 11.10
CA PRO A 391 4.77 -35.16 9.93
C PRO A 391 3.66 -35.98 9.27
N ASP A 392 2.59 -36.30 10.00
CA ASP A 392 1.45 -37.08 9.50
C ASP A 392 0.44 -36.21 8.71
N LEU A 393 0.52 -34.88 8.82
CA LEU A 393 -0.41 -33.93 8.21
C LEU A 393 0.22 -33.06 7.11
N VAL A 394 1.55 -33.04 7.01
CA VAL A 394 2.30 -32.19 6.07
C VAL A 394 3.25 -33.07 5.25
N SER A 395 3.13 -33.00 3.92
CA SER A 395 4.01 -33.71 2.97
C SER A 395 5.19 -32.86 2.53
#